data_AF-A0AAW9I3V4-F1
#
_entry.id   AF-A0AAW9I3V4-F1
#
_cell.length_a   1.000
_cell.length_b   1.000
_cell.length_c   1.000
_cell.angle_alpha   90.00
_cell.angle_beta   90.00
_cell.angle_gamma   90.00
#
_symmetry.space_group_name_H-M   'P 1'
#
loop_
_entity.id
_entity.type
_entity.pdbx_description
1 polymer ?
#
loop_
_entity_poly.entity_id
_entity_poly.type
_entity_poly.pdbx_seq_one_letter_code
_entity_poly.pdbx_strand_id
1 'polypeptide(L)'
;IFEARKPKGLAVIAEIDGRVEIDETGKRKEIIVAPNEGEKQVYAIAYNSRLRVKQGQMVKAGDALTQGSINPHDIVRVKGIGGVQEYIVKEVQRVYRLQGVDVNDKHIEVIVRQMLSKVKVEDPGDTDLLPGGYEDVLTFEKCNDEAIA
;
A
#
# COMPACT_ATOMS: atom_id res chain seq x y z
N ILE A 1 3.11 -13.93 -0.21
CA ILE A 1 3.01 -12.65 -0.96
C ILE A 1 1.90 -12.74 -2.00
N PHE A 2 1.94 -13.72 -2.91
CA PHE A 2 0.93 -13.89 -3.97
C PHE A 2 -0.50 -14.19 -3.50
N GLU A 3 -0.68 -14.65 -2.26
CA GLU A 3 -1.98 -15.06 -1.71
C GLU A 3 -2.73 -13.92 -0.97
N ALA A 4 -2.23 -12.68 -1.02
CA ALA A 4 -2.84 -11.49 -0.40
C ALA A 4 -3.26 -11.64 1.09
N ARG A 5 -2.62 -12.55 1.85
CA ARG A 5 -2.94 -12.78 3.27
C ARG A 5 -2.58 -11.58 4.13
N LYS A 6 -3.44 -11.25 5.11
CA LYS A 6 -3.19 -10.19 6.11
C LYS A 6 -2.21 -10.71 7.20
N PRO A 7 -0.99 -10.15 7.32
CA PRO A 7 0.00 -10.55 8.33
C PRO A 7 -0.45 -10.20 9.76
N LYS A 8 0.00 -10.98 10.76
CA LYS A 8 -0.26 -10.69 12.19
C LYS A 8 0.62 -9.56 12.76
N GLY A 9 1.66 -9.13 12.03
CA GLY A 9 2.56 -8.04 12.40
C GLY A 9 2.64 -7.00 11.28
N LEU A 10 1.57 -6.21 11.15
CA LEU A 10 1.50 -5.14 10.14
C LEU A 10 2.39 -3.97 10.53
N ALA A 11 3.19 -3.52 9.57
CA ALA A 11 3.89 -2.25 9.68
C ALA A 11 2.89 -1.10 9.47
N VAL A 12 3.03 -0.05 10.29
CA VAL A 12 2.37 1.24 10.05
C VAL A 12 3.19 1.99 9.01
N ILE A 13 2.54 2.58 8.02
CA ILE A 13 3.17 3.37 6.97
C ILE A 13 2.82 4.85 7.10
N ALA A 14 3.70 5.72 6.61
CA ALA A 14 3.40 7.14 6.46
C ALA A 14 2.40 7.34 5.31
N GLU A 15 1.36 8.14 5.52
CA GLU A 15 0.40 8.53 4.47
C GLU A 15 0.86 9.79 3.72
N ILE A 16 1.74 10.58 4.33
CA ILE A 16 2.24 11.84 3.78
C ILE A 16 3.77 11.90 3.83
N ASP A 17 4.34 12.75 2.98
CA ASP A 17 5.76 13.12 3.03
C ASP A 17 5.99 14.07 4.20
N GLY A 18 7.10 13.90 4.93
CA GLY A 18 7.42 14.83 6.00
C GLY A 18 8.51 14.38 6.95
N ARG A 19 8.81 15.27 7.90
CA ARG A 19 9.78 15.01 8.97
C ARG A 19 9.09 14.30 10.12
N VAL A 20 9.74 13.23 10.60
CA VAL A 20 9.26 12.41 11.72
C VAL A 20 9.55 13.07 13.06
N GLU A 21 8.53 13.18 13.89
CA GLU A 21 8.59 13.47 15.32
C GLU A 21 8.03 12.26 16.08
N ILE A 22 8.75 11.74 17.06
CA ILE A 22 8.37 10.59 17.87
C ILE A 22 8.04 11.13 19.26
N ASP A 23 6.82 10.88 19.71
CA ASP A 23 6.36 11.19 21.06
C ASP A 23 6.12 9.88 21.82
N GLU A 24 6.81 9.72 22.95
CA GLU A 24 6.70 8.56 23.82
C GLU A 24 6.28 9.03 25.21
N THR A 25 4.98 8.98 25.48
CA THR A 25 4.43 9.38 26.79
C THR A 25 3.82 8.17 27.50
N GLY A 26 4.56 7.67 28.51
CA GLY A 26 4.11 6.57 29.38
C GLY A 26 3.86 5.26 28.61
N LYS A 27 2.58 4.89 28.43
CA LYS A 27 2.16 3.68 27.68
C LYS A 27 1.77 3.95 26.23
N ARG A 28 1.75 5.22 25.80
CA ARG A 28 1.41 5.62 24.42
C ARG A 28 2.68 6.00 23.68
N LYS A 29 2.78 5.54 22.44
CA LYS A 29 3.86 5.84 21.52
C LYS A 29 3.22 6.31 20.23
N GLU A 30 3.56 7.52 19.82
CA GLU A 30 2.97 8.16 18.65
C GLU A 30 4.10 8.63 17.74
N ILE A 31 3.85 8.53 16.44
CA ILE A 31 4.71 9.11 15.42
C ILE A 31 3.91 10.19 14.74
N ILE A 32 4.46 11.40 14.71
CA ILE A 32 3.89 12.54 14.03
C ILE A 32 4.74 12.79 12.79
N VAL A 33 4.12 12.80 11.60
CA VAL A 33 4.79 13.19 10.36
C VAL A 33 4.36 14.61 10.03
N ALA A 34 5.33 15.52 10.01
CA ALA A 34 5.12 16.93 9.74
C ALA A 34 5.59 17.28 8.32
N PRO A 35 4.69 17.60 7.38
CA PRO A 35 5.07 18.07 6.06
C PRO A 35 5.63 19.51 6.13
N ASN A 36 6.28 19.97 5.05
CA ASN A 36 6.73 21.37 4.98
C ASN A 36 5.56 22.35 4.89
N GLU A 37 4.46 21.93 4.25
CA GLU A 37 3.21 22.68 4.12
C GLU A 37 2.04 21.72 4.34
N GLY A 38 1.02 22.15 5.08
CA GLY A 38 -0.18 21.35 5.37
C GLY A 38 -0.26 20.82 6.80
N GLU A 39 -1.19 19.88 7.01
CA GLU A 39 -1.49 19.31 8.33
C GLU A 39 -0.53 18.18 8.71
N LYS A 40 -0.13 18.14 9.99
CA LYS A 40 0.63 17.02 10.55
C LYS A 40 -0.28 15.80 10.67
N GLN A 41 0.23 14.62 10.34
CA GLN A 41 -0.46 13.37 10.61
C GLN A 41 0.10 12.66 11.84
N VAL A 42 -0.78 12.14 12.69
CA VAL A 42 -0.44 11.42 13.92
C VAL A 42 -0.76 9.93 13.76
N TYR A 43 0.21 9.08 14.01
CA TYR A 43 0.13 7.62 13.94
C TYR A 43 0.30 7.02 15.33
N ALA A 44 -0.76 6.39 15.84
CA ALA A 44 -0.67 5.63 17.08
C ALA A 44 0.09 4.32 16.85
N ILE A 45 1.18 4.12 17.58
CA ILE A 45 2.04 2.94 17.49
C ILE A 45 1.90 2.12 18.77
N ALA A 46 1.77 0.80 18.62
CA ALA A 46 1.79 -0.07 19.79
C ALA A 46 3.13 0.04 20.51
N TYR A 47 3.11 0.14 21.85
CA TYR A 47 4.29 0.42 22.65
C TYR A 47 5.45 -0.57 22.43
N ASN A 48 5.13 -1.84 22.16
CA ASN A 48 6.11 -2.90 21.90
C ASN A 48 6.57 -2.99 20.43
N SER A 49 6.02 -2.17 19.52
CA SER A 49 6.43 -2.15 18.12
C SER A 49 7.83 -1.56 17.98
N ARG A 50 8.68 -2.25 17.21
CA ARG A 50 10.01 -1.75 16.85
C ARG A 50 9.87 -0.68 15.77
N LEU A 51 10.44 0.50 15.99
CA LEU A 51 10.46 1.55 14.99
C LEU A 51 11.49 1.25 13.89
N ARG A 52 11.17 1.69 12.68
CA ARG A 52 12.08 1.66 11.53
C ARG A 52 12.65 3.04 11.20
N VAL A 53 12.06 4.10 11.76
CA VAL A 53 12.43 5.51 11.57
C VAL A 53 13.06 6.11 12.82
N LYS A 54 13.75 7.25 12.66
CA LYS A 54 14.39 8.02 13.74
C LYS A 54 13.79 9.43 13.85
N GLN A 55 13.95 10.05 15.03
CA GLN A 55 13.58 11.46 15.24
C GLN A 55 14.23 12.36 14.19
N GLY A 56 13.43 13.22 13.55
CA GLY A 56 13.88 14.16 12.53
C GLY A 56 14.17 13.55 11.16
N GLN A 57 13.96 12.25 10.96
CA GLN A 57 14.12 11.61 9.67
C GLN A 57 13.06 12.11 8.68
N MET A 58 13.46 12.39 7.44
CA MET A 58 12.52 12.63 6.34
C MET A 58 11.99 11.29 5.83
N VAL A 59 10.67 11.14 5.77
CA VAL A 59 9.99 9.97 5.20
C VAL A 59 9.13 10.41 4.02
N LYS A 60 8.92 9.48 3.10
CA LYS A 60 7.94 9.64 2.03
C LYS A 60 6.67 8.87 2.38
N ALA A 61 5.56 9.31 1.82
CA ALA A 61 4.32 8.58 1.76
C ALA A 61 4.62 7.14 1.30
N GLY A 62 4.02 6.16 1.98
CA GLY A 62 4.23 4.72 1.82
C GLY A 62 5.47 4.14 2.51
N ASP A 63 6.33 4.94 3.14
CA ASP A 63 7.46 4.40 3.91
C ASP A 63 6.96 3.79 5.23
N ALA A 64 7.54 2.64 5.61
CA ALA A 64 7.19 1.97 6.85
C ALA A 64 7.80 2.68 8.07
N LEU A 65 6.94 3.10 9.00
CA LEU A 65 7.30 3.72 10.28
C LEU A 65 7.72 2.68 11.32
N THR A 66 7.11 1.49 11.29
CA THR A 66 7.43 0.36 12.18
C THR A 66 7.95 -0.85 11.42
N GLN A 67 8.59 -1.77 12.12
CA GLN A 67 8.93 -3.09 11.59
C GLN A 67 7.68 -3.94 11.43
N GLY A 68 7.65 -4.71 10.35
CA GLY A 68 6.52 -5.59 10.02
C GLY A 68 6.34 -5.70 8.51
N SER A 69 5.34 -6.48 8.12
CA SER A 69 4.93 -6.56 6.72
C SER A 69 3.99 -5.40 6.40
N ILE A 70 4.15 -4.77 5.25
CA ILE A 70 3.23 -3.72 4.81
C ILE A 70 2.01 -4.38 4.18
N ASN A 71 0.84 -3.86 4.50
CA ASN A 71 -0.40 -4.26 3.87
C ASN A 71 -0.52 -3.59 2.49
N PRO A 72 -0.68 -4.35 1.39
CA PRO A 72 -0.83 -3.78 0.05
C PRO A 72 -1.99 -2.78 -0.05
N HIS A 73 -3.09 -2.97 0.69
CA HIS A 73 -4.22 -2.04 0.68
C HIS A 73 -3.88 -0.65 1.21
N ASP A 74 -2.99 -0.58 2.21
CA ASP A 74 -2.55 0.72 2.74
C ASP A 74 -1.67 1.45 1.72
N ILE A 75 -0.90 0.71 0.91
CA ILE A 75 -0.11 1.28 -0.19
C ILE A 75 -1.01 1.79 -1.31
N VAL A 76 -2.08 1.07 -1.68
CA VAL A 76 -3.04 1.53 -2.68
C VAL A 76 -3.67 2.86 -2.27
N ARG A 77 -4.05 3.01 -0.99
CA ARG A 77 -4.63 4.25 -0.48
C ARG A 77 -3.67 5.44 -0.61
N VAL A 78 -2.38 5.21 -0.41
CA VAL A 78 -1.37 6.28 -0.33
C VAL A 78 -0.71 6.59 -1.69
N LYS A 79 -0.44 5.57 -2.51
CA LYS A 79 0.31 5.69 -3.78
C LYS A 79 -0.47 5.25 -5.01
N GLY A 80 -1.74 4.87 -4.86
CA GLY A 80 -2.56 4.33 -5.94
C GLY A 80 -2.09 2.95 -6.44
N ILE A 81 -2.66 2.53 -7.56
CA ILE A 81 -2.43 1.20 -8.16
C ILE A 81 -0.97 1.05 -8.62
N GLY A 82 -0.39 2.08 -9.26
CA GLY A 82 1.02 2.05 -9.69
C GLY A 82 1.98 1.86 -8.52
N GLY A 83 1.70 2.50 -7.38
CA GLY A 83 2.52 2.34 -6.18
C GLY A 83 2.47 0.95 -5.55
N VAL A 84 1.29 0.30 -5.56
CA VAL A 84 1.20 -1.08 -5.07
C VAL A 84 1.90 -2.07 -6.00
N GLN A 85 1.83 -1.85 -7.32
CA GLN A 85 2.56 -2.66 -8.30
C GLN A 85 4.06 -2.61 -8.05
N GLU A 86 4.63 -1.41 -7.96
CA GLU A 86 6.05 -1.22 -7.71
C GLU A 86 6.47 -1.85 -6.37
N TYR A 87 5.63 -1.72 -5.34
CA TYR A 87 5.86 -2.35 -4.05
C TYR A 87 5.94 -3.88 -4.14
N ILE A 88 4.94 -4.51 -4.76
CA ILE A 88 4.89 -5.98 -4.86
C ILE A 88 6.09 -6.49 -5.65
N VAL A 89 6.43 -5.83 -6.78
CA VAL A 89 7.61 -6.20 -7.58
C VAL A 89 8.87 -6.15 -6.73
N LYS A 90 9.12 -5.03 -6.03
CA LYS A 90 10.30 -4.88 -5.16
C LYS A 90 10.36 -5.91 -4.04
N GLU A 91 9.22 -6.25 -3.44
CA GLU A 91 9.17 -7.18 -2.32
C GLU A 91 9.38 -8.63 -2.76
N VAL A 92 8.78 -9.04 -3.88
CA VAL A 92 9.04 -10.35 -4.49
C VAL A 92 10.51 -10.46 -4.89
N GLN A 93 11.04 -9.44 -5.56
CA GLN A 93 12.43 -9.41 -6.00
C GLN A 93 13.41 -9.48 -4.83
N ARG A 94 13.13 -8.82 -3.71
CA ARG A 94 13.92 -8.91 -2.47
C ARG A 94 14.01 -10.36 -1.98
N VAL A 95 12.91 -11.11 -1.97
CA VAL A 95 12.89 -12.50 -1.49
C VAL A 95 13.72 -13.41 -2.40
N TYR A 96 13.59 -13.28 -3.72
CA TYR A 96 14.38 -14.07 -4.66
C TYR A 96 15.88 -13.76 -4.56
N ARG A 97 16.25 -12.47 -4.47
CA ARG A 97 17.64 -12.05 -4.25
C ARG A 97 18.21 -12.60 -2.95
N LEU A 98 17.43 -12.62 -1.87
CA LEU A 98 17.86 -13.22 -0.59
C LEU A 98 18.12 -14.74 -0.70
N GLN A 99 17.46 -15.42 -1.63
CA GLN A 99 17.67 -16.84 -1.92
C GLN A 99 18.77 -17.08 -2.97
N GLY A 100 19.42 -16.01 -3.45
CA GLY A 100 20.47 -16.09 -4.48
C GLY A 100 19.95 -16.37 -5.89
N VAL A 101 18.64 -16.20 -6.13
CA VAL A 101 18.01 -16.40 -7.43
C VAL A 101 17.79 -15.04 -8.07
N ASP A 102 18.30 -14.86 -9.28
CA ASP A 102 18.03 -13.68 -10.09
C ASP A 102 16.79 -13.91 -10.96
N VAL A 103 15.87 -12.95 -10.93
CA VAL A 103 14.60 -13.00 -11.67
C VAL A 103 14.42 -11.69 -12.40
N ASN A 104 14.07 -11.75 -13.68
CA ASN A 104 13.80 -10.55 -14.46
C ASN A 104 12.48 -9.91 -14.02
N ASP A 105 12.52 -8.61 -13.75
CA ASP A 105 11.38 -7.82 -13.28
C ASP A 105 10.15 -7.96 -14.20
N LYS A 106 10.34 -8.11 -15.52
CA LYS A 106 9.24 -8.30 -16.49
C LYS A 106 8.34 -9.49 -16.16
N HIS A 107 8.90 -10.59 -15.66
CA HIS A 107 8.09 -11.76 -15.28
C HIS A 107 7.23 -11.48 -14.05
N ILE A 108 7.80 -10.78 -13.08
CA ILE A 108 7.10 -10.40 -11.85
C ILE A 108 6.00 -9.40 -12.18
N GLU A 109 6.29 -8.40 -13.02
CA GLU A 109 5.33 -7.38 -13.47
C GLU A 109 4.10 -8.01 -14.16
N VAL A 110 4.30 -8.98 -15.06
CA VAL A 110 3.18 -9.67 -15.73
C VAL A 110 2.29 -10.39 -14.72
N ILE A 111 2.88 -11.04 -13.71
CA ILE A 111 2.11 -11.71 -12.65
C ILE A 111 1.35 -10.68 -11.80
N VAL A 112 2.02 -9.59 -11.40
CA VAL A 112 1.40 -8.54 -10.58
C VAL A 112 0.27 -7.84 -11.33
N ARG A 113 0.40 -7.63 -12.64
CA ARG A 113 -0.68 -7.13 -13.50
C ARG A 113 -1.90 -8.06 -13.45
N GLN A 114 -1.69 -9.37 -13.52
CA GLN A 114 -2.78 -10.34 -13.44
C GLN A 114 -3.44 -10.36 -12.05
N MET A 115 -2.68 -10.12 -10.98
CA MET A 115 -3.24 -10.06 -9.62
C MET A 115 -4.16 -8.85 -9.39
N LEU A 116 -3.94 -7.76 -10.14
CA LEU A 116 -4.70 -6.50 -10.02
C LEU A 116 -5.74 -6.33 -11.13
N SER A 117 -6.03 -7.39 -11.89
CA SER A 117 -6.91 -7.32 -13.06
C SER A 117 -8.40 -7.25 -12.73
N LYS A 118 -8.78 -7.43 -11.45
CA LYS A 118 -10.19 -7.44 -11.03
C LYS A 118 -10.50 -6.28 -10.10
N VAL A 119 -11.65 -5.66 -10.33
CA VAL A 119 -12.24 -4.61 -9.50
C VAL A 119 -13.55 -5.09 -8.91
N LYS A 120 -13.91 -4.57 -7.75
CA LYS A 120 -15.22 -4.79 -7.15
C LYS A 120 -16.13 -3.64 -7.57
N VAL A 121 -17.30 -3.97 -8.10
CA VAL A 121 -18.32 -2.99 -8.46
C VAL A 121 -19.02 -2.53 -7.17
N GLU A 122 -18.91 -1.27 -6.82
CA GLU A 122 -19.62 -0.69 -5.68
C GLU A 122 -21.01 -0.19 -6.09
N ASP A 123 -21.09 0.54 -7.21
CA ASP A 123 -22.33 1.03 -7.81
C ASP A 123 -22.32 0.74 -9.31
N PRO A 124 -23.30 0.01 -9.85
CA PRO A 124 -23.38 -0.31 -11.28
C PRO A 124 -23.92 0.84 -12.12
N GLY A 125 -24.56 1.87 -11.54
CA GLY A 125 -25.18 2.95 -12.30
C GLY A 125 -26.14 2.43 -13.39
N ASP A 126 -25.94 2.89 -14.63
CA ASP A 126 -26.73 2.50 -15.80
C ASP A 126 -26.15 1.27 -16.56
N THR A 127 -25.15 0.60 -16.00
CA THR A 127 -24.54 -0.60 -16.59
C THR A 127 -25.22 -1.89 -16.12
N ASP A 128 -25.05 -2.98 -16.87
CA ASP A 128 -25.52 -4.32 -16.49
C ASP A 128 -24.61 -5.03 -15.44
N LEU A 129 -23.70 -4.29 -14.80
CA LEU A 129 -22.76 -4.85 -13.84
C LEU A 129 -23.47 -5.22 -12.53
N LEU A 130 -22.96 -6.27 -11.87
CA LEU A 130 -23.54 -6.73 -10.61
C LEU A 130 -22.95 -5.95 -9.42
N PRO A 131 -23.77 -5.28 -8.58
CA PRO A 131 -23.29 -4.63 -7.37
C PRO A 131 -22.67 -5.66 -6.42
N GLY A 132 -21.46 -5.36 -5.94
CA GLY A 132 -20.65 -6.28 -5.12
C GLY A 132 -19.95 -7.39 -5.91
N GLY A 133 -20.19 -7.50 -7.22
CA GLY A 133 -19.52 -8.41 -8.13
C GLY A 133 -18.05 -8.04 -8.38
N TYR A 134 -17.27 -9.01 -8.84
CA TYR A 134 -15.89 -8.81 -9.26
C TYR A 134 -15.77 -8.92 -10.78
N GLU A 135 -15.39 -7.83 -11.43
CA GLU A 135 -15.27 -7.74 -12.88
C GLU A 135 -13.84 -7.44 -13.31
N ASP A 136 -13.48 -7.83 -14.52
CA ASP A 136 -12.17 -7.48 -15.09
C ASP A 136 -12.10 -5.96 -15.34
N VAL A 137 -10.98 -5.34 -15.00
CA VAL A 137 -10.76 -3.88 -15.12
C VAL A 137 -11.05 -3.41 -16.54
N LEU A 138 -10.64 -4.15 -17.56
CA LEU A 138 -10.84 -3.74 -18.96
C LEU A 138 -12.31 -3.83 -19.37
N THR A 139 -13.06 -4.78 -18.83
CA THR A 139 -14.50 -4.90 -19.06
C THR A 139 -15.25 -3.79 -18.32
N PHE A 140 -14.88 -3.55 -17.06
CA PHE A 140 -15.43 -2.48 -16.24
C PHE A 140 -15.27 -1.10 -16.88
N GLU A 141 -14.05 -0.77 -17.34
CA GLU A 141 -13.77 0.51 -18.01
C GLU A 141 -14.61 0.68 -19.28
N LYS A 142 -14.74 -0.37 -20.12
CA LYS A 142 -15.57 -0.32 -21.32
C LYS A 142 -17.04 -0.08 -21.02
N CYS A 143 -17.63 -0.81 -20.06
CA CYS A 143 -19.02 -0.62 -19.69
C CYS A 143 -19.27 0.79 -19.14
N ASN A 144 -18.33 1.33 -18.37
CA ASN A 144 -18.42 2.71 -17.89
C ASN A 144 -18.34 3.72 -19.03
N ASP A 145 -17.41 3.57 -19.97
CA ASP A 145 -17.27 4.46 -21.12
C ASP A 145 -18.53 4.42 -22.01
N GLU A 146 -19.13 3.25 -22.20
CA GLU A 146 -20.39 3.06 -22.94
C GLU A 146 -21.58 3.72 -22.24
N ALA A 147 -21.64 3.72 -20.91
CA ALA A 147 -22.73 4.34 -20.15
C ALA A 147 -22.61 5.87 -20.03
N ILE A 148 -21.40 6.42 -20.19
CA ILE A 148 -21.15 7.87 -20.17
C ILE A 148 -21.40 8.52 -21.55
N ALA A 149 -21.30 7.73 -22.63
CA ALA A 149 -21.49 8.17 -24.02
C ALA A 149 -22.96 8.36 -24.41
#